data_AF-A0A4Q7PJ04-F1
#
_entry.id   AF-A0A4Q7PJ04-F1
#
_cell.length_a   1.000
_cell.length_b   1.000
_cell.length_c   1.000
_cell.angle_alpha   90.00
_cell.angle_beta   90.00
_cell.angle_gamma   90.00
#
_symmetry.space_group_name_H-M   'P 1'
#
loop_
_entity.id
_entity.type
_entity.pdbx_description
1 polymer ?
#
loop_
_entity_poly.entity_id
_entity_poly.type
_entity_poly.pdbx_seq_one_letter_code
_entity_poly.pdbx_strand_id
1 'polypeptide(L)'
;MKKIKLLALCAIAAGVVTSCQKDEIADATTEVSSLDLSKAQIEALHEAGVNSYGAQLGKMETIDGVTKDVVYVADYALDLQKLMNGEFALGTAEDGQKQYRTNNLISSSNSTIDIIGYTGSCCALTSTMQTGLQWAVNNYNRINTRLNFRLTFGTDYQSKDMVVYNNGQGGAGGQAEFPSGGRPGKFIQINAGTGSFGGSNVNNVNEHVIGHEIGHAVGFRHTDYARRRCDGSNEGTAGSIGAVHIPGTPTANRWGQSGLDTNSLMISCFDGSEDGEFSNFDVVALEFLY
;
A
#
# COMPACT_ATOMS: atom_id res chain seq x y z
N MET A 1 66.34 -56.91 -30.32
CA MET A 1 65.63 -55.82 -31.03
C MET A 1 64.29 -56.32 -31.53
N LYS A 2 63.20 -55.88 -30.91
CA LYS A 2 61.90 -55.52 -31.52
C LYS A 2 60.99 -55.12 -30.37
N LYS A 3 60.63 -53.84 -30.36
CA LYS A 3 59.88 -53.14 -29.31
C LYS A 3 58.39 -53.40 -29.54
N ILE A 4 57.66 -53.85 -28.53
CA ILE A 4 56.19 -53.73 -28.49
C ILE A 4 55.85 -53.03 -27.17
N LYS A 5 55.21 -51.87 -27.33
CA LYS A 5 54.81 -50.92 -26.28
C LYS A 5 53.39 -51.22 -25.81
N LEU A 6 53.13 -50.98 -24.51
CA LEU A 6 51.88 -50.49 -23.89
C LEU A 6 50.61 -51.36 -24.09
N LEU A 7 49.69 -51.56 -23.14
CA LEU A 7 49.27 -50.78 -21.98
C LEU A 7 48.87 -51.74 -20.85
N ALA A 8 49.27 -51.41 -19.62
CA ALA A 8 48.88 -52.10 -18.41
C ALA A 8 47.51 -51.60 -17.92
N LEU A 9 46.64 -52.55 -17.60
CA LEU A 9 45.35 -52.40 -16.96
C LEU A 9 45.59 -52.51 -15.44
N CYS A 10 45.43 -51.41 -14.68
CA CYS A 10 45.35 -51.45 -13.22
C CYS A 10 44.21 -50.55 -12.76
N ALA A 11 43.09 -51.19 -12.40
CA ALA A 11 42.01 -50.56 -11.67
C ALA A 11 42.41 -50.39 -10.20
N ILE A 12 42.46 -49.15 -9.72
CA ILE A 12 42.48 -48.84 -8.29
C ILE A 12 41.39 -47.79 -8.07
N ALA A 13 40.28 -48.24 -7.51
CA ALA A 13 39.30 -47.40 -6.83
C ALA A 13 39.82 -47.16 -5.41
N ALA A 14 40.10 -45.90 -5.07
CA ALA A 14 40.29 -45.46 -3.69
C ALA A 14 39.76 -44.04 -3.57
N GLY A 15 38.79 -43.88 -2.67
CA GLY A 15 37.93 -42.72 -2.54
C GLY A 15 38.65 -41.42 -2.19
N VAL A 16 38.13 -40.33 -2.74
CA VAL A 16 38.47 -38.97 -2.32
C VAL A 16 37.43 -38.56 -1.30
N VAL A 17 37.84 -38.50 -0.02
CA VAL A 17 37.12 -37.78 1.02
C VAL A 17 37.32 -36.27 0.77
N THR A 18 36.32 -35.62 0.19
CA THR A 18 36.31 -34.17 0.04
C THR A 18 35.80 -33.57 1.35
N SER A 19 36.69 -32.94 2.11
CA SER A 19 36.34 -32.08 3.24
C SER A 19 35.50 -30.92 2.70
N CYS A 20 34.20 -30.90 2.99
CA CYS A 20 33.37 -29.70 2.78
C CYS A 20 33.94 -28.57 3.65
N GLN A 21 34.61 -27.62 3.00
CA GLN A 21 34.70 -26.27 3.54
C GLN A 21 33.28 -25.74 3.68
N LYS A 22 33.06 -25.10 4.82
CA LYS A 22 31.83 -24.43 5.19
C LYS A 22 31.70 -23.20 4.29
N ASP A 23 31.12 -23.38 3.12
CA ASP A 23 30.66 -22.25 2.31
C ASP A 23 29.48 -21.62 3.05
N GLU A 24 29.70 -20.37 3.45
CA GLU A 24 28.65 -19.49 3.90
C GLU A 24 27.53 -19.55 2.87
N ILE A 25 26.33 -19.88 3.35
CA ILE A 25 25.10 -19.74 2.57
C ILE A 25 24.95 -18.23 2.40
N ALA A 26 25.49 -17.72 1.30
CA ALA A 26 25.15 -16.42 0.78
C ALA A 26 23.62 -16.43 0.61
N ASP A 27 23.00 -15.58 1.42
CA ASP A 27 21.58 -15.27 1.37
C ASP A 27 21.21 -15.04 -0.11
N ALA A 28 20.23 -15.79 -0.59
CA ALA A 28 19.77 -15.68 -1.96
C ALA A 28 18.92 -14.41 -2.09
N THR A 29 19.57 -13.24 -2.08
CA THR A 29 19.02 -12.03 -2.69
C THR A 29 18.89 -12.29 -4.18
N THR A 30 17.74 -12.82 -4.58
CA THR A 30 17.34 -12.83 -5.98
C THR A 30 16.86 -11.44 -6.33
N GLU A 31 17.83 -10.61 -6.71
CA GLU A 31 17.59 -9.35 -7.40
C GLU A 31 16.85 -9.61 -8.72
N VAL A 32 15.75 -8.89 -8.92
CA VAL A 32 15.33 -8.46 -10.24
C VAL A 32 15.17 -6.95 -10.17
N SER A 33 16.04 -6.28 -10.92
CA SER A 33 16.33 -4.85 -10.92
C SER A 33 15.23 -3.99 -11.57
N SER A 34 14.83 -2.94 -10.85
CA SER A 34 14.70 -1.58 -11.40
C SER A 34 14.66 -0.55 -10.26
N LEU A 35 15.72 -0.46 -9.45
CA LEU A 35 15.73 0.47 -8.31
C LEU A 35 16.56 1.71 -8.65
N ASP A 36 15.85 2.79 -8.99
CA ASP A 36 16.36 4.17 -8.90
C ASP A 36 16.55 4.64 -7.44
N LEU A 37 16.38 3.75 -6.45
CA LEU A 37 16.50 4.05 -5.03
C LEU A 37 17.89 3.71 -4.49
N SER A 38 18.42 4.61 -3.66
CA SER A 38 19.62 4.40 -2.85
C SER A 38 19.38 3.39 -1.73
N LYS A 39 20.47 2.80 -1.20
CA LYS A 39 20.41 1.90 -0.03
C LYS A 39 19.72 2.54 1.18
N ALA A 40 19.96 3.83 1.43
CA ALA A 40 19.34 4.55 2.54
C ALA A 40 17.83 4.70 2.35
N GLN A 41 17.36 4.91 1.11
CA GLN A 41 15.93 4.96 0.81
C GLN A 41 15.27 3.59 0.93
N ILE A 42 15.96 2.53 0.52
CA ILE A 42 15.49 1.14 0.71
C ILE A 42 15.37 0.81 2.20
N GLU A 43 16.36 1.19 3.01
CA GLU A 43 16.31 0.99 4.46
C GLU A 43 15.16 1.79 5.07
N ALA A 44 14.99 3.06 4.70
CA ALA A 44 13.89 3.88 5.20
C ALA A 44 12.51 3.31 4.81
N LEU A 45 12.37 2.72 3.62
CA LEU A 45 11.16 1.97 3.24
C LEU A 45 10.96 0.75 4.14
N HIS A 46 12.02 0.00 4.43
CA HIS A 46 11.96 -1.16 5.30
C HIS A 46 11.60 -0.78 6.75
N GLU A 47 12.17 0.31 7.28
CA GLU A 47 11.80 0.90 8.57
C GLU A 47 10.34 1.40 8.58
N ALA A 48 9.85 1.89 7.43
CA ALA A 48 8.46 2.20 7.18
C ALA A 48 7.60 0.98 6.80
N GLY A 49 8.15 -0.24 6.88
CA GLY A 49 7.45 -1.52 6.70
C GLY A 49 6.88 -1.68 5.30
N VAL A 50 7.49 -1.02 4.33
CA VAL A 50 7.17 -1.08 2.91
C VAL A 50 8.23 -1.89 2.20
N ASN A 51 7.80 -2.90 1.46
CA ASN A 51 8.69 -3.62 0.55
C ASN A 51 9.12 -2.68 -0.59
N SER A 52 10.42 -2.60 -0.85
CA SER A 52 10.97 -1.80 -1.93
C SER A 52 10.75 -2.41 -3.32
N TYR A 53 10.20 -3.62 -3.42
CA TYR A 53 9.87 -4.23 -4.70
C TYR A 53 8.89 -3.35 -5.49
N GLY A 54 9.28 -2.97 -6.72
CA GLY A 54 8.49 -2.07 -7.57
C GLY A 54 8.51 -0.61 -7.11
N ALA A 55 9.28 -0.26 -6.07
CA ALA A 55 9.40 1.12 -5.62
C ALA A 55 10.13 1.99 -6.65
N GLN A 56 9.61 3.18 -6.89
CA GLN A 56 10.16 4.13 -7.86
C GLN A 56 10.24 5.52 -7.25
N LEU A 57 11.36 6.21 -7.48
CA LEU A 57 11.43 7.64 -7.22
C LEU A 57 10.61 8.37 -8.26
N GLY A 58 9.85 9.34 -7.81
CA GLY A 58 9.10 10.18 -8.71
C GLY A 58 8.79 11.53 -8.10
N LYS A 59 8.00 12.27 -8.85
CA LYS A 59 7.53 13.60 -8.50
C LYS A 59 6.02 13.52 -8.37
N MET A 60 5.49 13.99 -7.25
CA MET A 60 4.07 14.21 -7.07
C MET A 60 3.80 15.69 -7.23
N GLU A 61 3.02 16.06 -8.24
CA GLU A 61 2.49 17.42 -8.34
C GLU A 61 1.22 17.51 -7.51
N THR A 62 1.25 18.35 -6.47
CA THR A 62 0.07 18.70 -5.70
C THR A 62 -0.75 19.73 -6.45
N ILE A 63 -1.98 19.94 -6.00
CA ILE A 63 -2.99 20.74 -6.68
C ILE A 63 -2.64 22.23 -6.88
N ASP A 64 -1.66 22.75 -6.14
CA ASP A 64 -1.04 24.08 -6.30
C ASP A 64 0.13 24.11 -7.30
N GLY A 65 0.42 23.00 -7.98
CA GLY A 65 1.58 22.86 -8.86
C GLY A 65 2.90 22.70 -8.11
N VAL A 66 2.87 22.55 -6.78
CA VAL A 66 4.07 22.23 -6.01
C VAL A 66 4.44 20.78 -6.29
N THR A 67 5.70 20.59 -6.69
CA THR A 67 6.23 19.25 -6.92
C THR A 67 6.98 18.77 -5.69
N LYS A 68 6.54 17.64 -5.13
CA LYS A 68 7.22 16.92 -4.05
C LYS A 68 7.97 15.72 -4.62
N ASP A 69 9.17 15.46 -4.11
CA ASP A 69 9.83 14.19 -4.35
C ASP A 69 9.18 13.12 -3.47
N VAL A 70 8.76 12.03 -4.10
CA VAL A 70 8.06 10.93 -3.43
C VAL A 70 8.64 9.59 -3.86
N VAL A 71 8.45 8.57 -3.03
CA VAL A 71 8.60 7.17 -3.42
C VAL A 71 7.21 6.61 -3.71
N TYR A 72 6.99 6.21 -4.95
CA TYR A 72 5.80 5.46 -5.37
C TYR A 72 6.02 3.99 -5.08
N VAL A 73 5.09 3.36 -4.37
CA VAL A 73 5.02 1.91 -4.19
C VAL A 73 3.55 1.53 -4.27
N ALA A 74 3.19 0.61 -5.16
CA ALA A 74 1.78 0.25 -5.37
C ALA A 74 0.90 1.49 -5.67
N ASP A 75 -0.09 1.77 -4.83
CA ASP A 75 -1.08 2.86 -4.84
C ASP A 75 -0.88 3.81 -3.65
N TYR A 76 0.29 3.80 -3.01
CA TYR A 76 0.66 4.80 -2.01
C TYR A 76 1.88 5.61 -2.44
N ALA A 77 1.91 6.87 -2.00
CA ALA A 77 3.06 7.75 -2.16
C ALA A 77 3.61 8.14 -0.79
N LEU A 78 4.90 7.95 -0.61
CA LEU A 78 5.62 8.39 0.58
C LEU A 78 6.42 9.64 0.24
N ASP A 79 6.14 10.75 0.92
CA ASP A 79 6.99 11.94 0.85
C ASP A 79 8.44 11.56 1.22
N LEU A 80 9.36 11.80 0.29
CA LEU A 80 10.73 11.30 0.42
C LEU A 80 11.44 11.92 1.62
N GLN A 81 11.20 13.20 1.91
CA GLN A 81 11.82 13.87 3.04
C GLN A 81 11.29 13.31 4.36
N LYS A 82 9.97 13.12 4.48
CA LYS A 82 9.36 12.51 5.66
C LYS A 82 9.83 11.07 5.88
N LEU A 83 9.94 10.30 4.80
CA LEU A 83 10.48 8.94 4.81
C LEU A 83 11.90 8.92 5.35
N MET A 84 12.79 9.75 4.79
CA MET A 84 14.19 9.82 5.21
C MET A 84 14.38 10.36 6.63
N ASN A 85 13.41 11.12 7.15
CA ASN A 85 13.41 11.61 8.53
C ASN A 85 12.82 10.59 9.53
N GLY A 86 12.42 9.40 9.07
CA GLY A 86 11.81 8.38 9.91
C GLY A 86 10.40 8.72 10.38
N GLU A 87 9.71 9.68 9.76
CA GLU A 87 8.34 10.03 10.15
C GLU A 87 7.34 8.90 9.87
N PHE A 88 7.65 8.03 8.90
CA PHE A 88 6.90 6.81 8.62
C PHE A 88 7.45 5.58 9.34
N ALA A 89 8.56 5.71 10.07
CA ALA A 89 9.22 4.60 10.73
C ALA A 89 8.29 3.97 11.77
N LEU A 90 8.32 2.66 11.81
CA LEU A 90 7.35 1.87 12.53
C LEU A 90 7.88 1.60 13.95
N GLY A 91 7.05 1.81 14.98
CA GLY A 91 7.34 1.39 16.35
C GLY A 91 7.25 -0.13 16.57
N THR A 92 7.94 -0.65 17.58
CA THR A 92 7.95 -2.07 17.94
C THR A 92 6.61 -2.53 18.53
N ALA A 93 5.96 -3.53 17.93
CA ALA A 93 4.83 -4.25 18.52
C ALA A 93 5.28 -5.64 19.01
N GLU A 94 4.78 -6.11 20.15
CA GLU A 94 5.30 -7.28 20.88
C GLU A 94 4.61 -8.62 20.51
N ASP A 95 3.60 -8.61 19.64
CA ASP A 95 2.59 -9.67 19.65
C ASP A 95 2.04 -9.97 18.26
N GLY A 96 2.65 -10.97 17.61
CA GLY A 96 2.38 -11.37 16.22
C GLY A 96 1.08 -12.16 15.97
N GLN A 97 -0.04 -11.46 15.80
CA GLN A 97 -1.21 -11.94 15.02
C GLN A 97 -1.43 -10.99 13.82
N LYS A 98 -2.38 -11.19 12.87
CA LYS A 98 -2.28 -10.65 11.46
C LYS A 98 -3.54 -10.01 10.79
N GLN A 99 -3.54 -8.69 10.45
CA GLN A 99 -4.43 -7.87 9.55
C GLN A 99 -4.11 -6.35 9.73
N TYR A 100 -3.73 -5.58 8.71
CA TYR A 100 -2.52 -4.74 8.82
C TYR A 100 -2.67 -3.21 8.70
N ARG A 101 -2.10 -2.45 9.65
CA ARG A 101 -2.01 -0.97 9.63
C ARG A 101 -0.58 -0.42 9.67
N THR A 102 -0.40 0.86 9.32
CA THR A 102 0.83 1.61 9.64
C THR A 102 0.88 1.99 11.13
N ASN A 103 2.06 2.34 11.66
CA ASN A 103 2.17 2.79 13.05
C ASN A 103 1.75 4.23 13.29
N ASN A 104 1.57 5.00 12.21
CA ASN A 104 1.02 6.33 12.26
C ASN A 104 -0.50 6.25 12.18
N LEU A 105 -1.15 6.45 13.32
CA LEU A 105 -2.61 6.60 13.39
C LEU A 105 -2.97 8.06 13.61
N ILE A 106 -4.18 8.42 13.23
CA ILE A 106 -4.74 9.74 13.53
C ILE A 106 -4.92 9.85 15.04
N SER A 107 -4.34 10.86 15.68
CA SER A 107 -4.46 11.03 17.13
C SER A 107 -5.89 11.39 17.54
N SER A 108 -6.23 11.19 18.82
CA SER A 108 -7.55 11.59 19.35
C SER A 108 -7.84 13.08 19.20
N SER A 109 -6.82 13.92 19.17
CA SER A 109 -6.94 15.38 18.95
C SER A 109 -7.26 15.76 17.50
N ASN A 110 -7.15 14.83 16.55
CA ASN A 110 -7.41 15.04 15.12
C ASN A 110 -8.57 14.16 14.62
N SER A 111 -9.51 13.80 15.51
CA SER A 111 -10.59 12.86 15.17
C SER A 111 -11.65 13.44 14.24
N THR A 112 -11.79 14.78 14.18
CA THR A 112 -12.62 15.43 13.16
C THR A 112 -11.77 15.76 11.95
N ILE A 113 -12.11 15.16 10.80
CA ILE A 113 -11.36 15.25 9.55
C ILE A 113 -12.16 16.14 8.59
N ASP A 114 -11.63 17.32 8.29
CA ASP A 114 -12.17 18.16 7.23
C ASP A 114 -11.67 17.66 5.87
N ILE A 115 -12.57 17.05 5.10
CA ILE A 115 -12.29 16.51 3.77
C ILE A 115 -12.95 17.38 2.70
N ILE A 116 -12.19 17.69 1.65
CA ILE A 116 -12.69 18.43 0.49
C ILE A 116 -12.59 17.62 -0.79
N GLY A 117 -13.69 17.53 -1.53
CA GLY A 117 -13.67 17.15 -2.95
C GLY A 117 -13.38 18.38 -3.80
N TYR A 118 -12.24 18.39 -4.48
CA TYR A 118 -11.82 19.57 -5.24
C TYR A 118 -12.61 19.73 -6.55
N THR A 119 -13.04 20.97 -6.84
CA THR A 119 -13.85 21.28 -8.03
C THR A 119 -13.24 22.37 -8.93
N GLY A 120 -11.97 22.72 -8.74
CA GLY A 120 -11.26 23.71 -9.55
C GLY A 120 -10.68 23.15 -10.86
N SER A 121 -10.49 24.01 -11.86
CA SER A 121 -10.33 23.61 -13.27
C SER A 121 -9.16 22.68 -13.62
N CYS A 122 -8.03 22.70 -12.89
CA CYS A 122 -6.90 21.83 -13.17
C CYS A 122 -7.13 20.36 -12.76
N CYS A 123 -7.92 20.15 -11.71
CA CYS A 123 -7.98 18.87 -10.98
C CYS A 123 -9.40 18.54 -10.47
N ALA A 124 -10.43 19.09 -11.13
CA ALA A 124 -11.81 18.95 -10.69
C ALA A 124 -12.24 17.47 -10.72
N LEU A 125 -12.83 17.01 -9.61
CA LEU A 125 -13.54 15.75 -9.58
C LEU A 125 -14.73 15.81 -10.54
N THR A 126 -14.93 14.73 -11.31
CA THR A 126 -16.13 14.57 -12.13
C THR A 126 -17.38 14.43 -11.25
N SER A 127 -18.57 14.51 -11.83
CA SER A 127 -19.82 14.28 -11.09
C SER A 127 -19.90 12.87 -10.48
N THR A 128 -19.38 11.86 -11.18
CA THR A 128 -19.30 10.47 -10.70
C THR A 128 -18.33 10.34 -9.54
N MET A 129 -17.14 10.97 -9.62
CA MET A 129 -16.18 11.00 -8.52
C MET A 129 -16.73 11.74 -7.29
N GLN A 130 -17.42 12.87 -7.48
CA GLN A 130 -18.05 13.60 -6.37
C GLN A 130 -19.14 12.77 -5.68
N THR A 131 -19.92 12.01 -6.46
CA THR A 131 -20.92 11.07 -5.93
C THR A 131 -20.25 9.97 -5.10
N GLY A 132 -19.22 9.32 -5.66
CA GLY A 132 -18.46 8.29 -4.97
C GLY A 132 -17.81 8.78 -3.67
N LEU A 133 -17.21 9.99 -3.68
CA LEU A 133 -16.65 10.61 -2.48
C LEU A 133 -17.71 10.85 -1.39
N GLN A 134 -18.89 11.35 -1.79
CA GLN A 134 -19.99 11.56 -0.85
C GLN A 134 -20.45 10.24 -0.22
N TRP A 135 -20.53 9.16 -1.01
CA TRP A 135 -20.91 7.83 -0.52
C TRP A 135 -19.84 7.25 0.40
N ALA A 136 -18.56 7.27 0.00
CA ALA A 136 -17.45 6.83 0.83
C ALA A 136 -17.42 7.55 2.19
N VAL A 137 -17.52 8.88 2.23
CA VAL A 137 -17.57 9.64 3.49
C VAL A 137 -18.78 9.24 4.34
N ASN A 138 -19.93 9.00 3.73
CA ASN A 138 -21.10 8.51 4.45
C ASN A 138 -20.86 7.11 5.03
N ASN A 139 -20.12 6.23 4.34
CA ASN A 139 -19.80 4.89 4.85
C ASN A 139 -18.90 4.98 6.08
N TYR A 140 -17.83 5.77 6.02
CA TYR A 140 -16.95 6.00 7.17
C TYR A 140 -17.71 6.56 8.38
N ASN A 141 -18.59 7.54 8.17
CA ASN A 141 -19.39 8.15 9.24
C ASN A 141 -20.50 7.25 9.80
N ARG A 142 -20.84 6.13 9.15
CA ARG A 142 -21.80 5.14 9.68
C ARG A 142 -21.16 4.18 10.68
N ILE A 143 -19.84 4.04 10.66
CA ILE A 143 -19.11 3.13 11.55
C ILE A 143 -18.91 3.80 12.90
N ASN A 144 -19.06 3.03 13.98
CA ASN A 144 -18.94 3.52 15.34
C ASN A 144 -17.46 3.70 15.76
N THR A 145 -16.79 4.65 15.10
CA THR A 145 -15.45 5.07 15.45
C THR A 145 -15.46 6.46 16.09
N ARG A 146 -14.34 6.87 16.68
CA ARG A 146 -14.17 8.29 17.07
C ARG A 146 -13.97 9.24 15.90
N LEU A 147 -13.69 8.75 14.69
CA LEU A 147 -13.45 9.61 13.53
C LEU A 147 -14.77 10.22 13.03
N ASN A 148 -14.73 11.49 12.67
CA ASN A 148 -15.86 12.21 12.08
C ASN A 148 -15.40 12.97 10.85
N PHE A 149 -15.92 12.59 9.69
CA PHE A 149 -15.58 13.22 8.42
C PHE A 149 -16.60 14.31 8.06
N ARG A 150 -16.11 15.52 7.82
CA ARG A 150 -16.91 16.66 7.38
C ARG A 150 -16.58 16.98 5.93
N LEU A 151 -17.42 16.51 5.01
CA LEU A 151 -17.22 16.72 3.58
C LEU A 151 -17.70 18.09 3.13
N THR A 152 -16.86 18.72 2.30
CA THR A 152 -17.21 19.90 1.51
C THR A 152 -16.75 19.71 0.07
N PHE A 153 -17.33 20.47 -0.86
CA PHE A 153 -16.85 20.57 -2.24
C PHE A 153 -16.48 22.02 -2.53
N GLY A 154 -15.37 22.23 -3.23
CA GLY A 154 -14.91 23.58 -3.57
C GLY A 154 -13.43 23.66 -3.88
N THR A 155 -12.86 24.84 -3.65
CA THR A 155 -11.45 25.14 -3.97
C THR A 155 -10.62 25.61 -2.78
N ASP A 156 -11.23 25.90 -1.62
CA ASP A 156 -10.52 26.32 -0.40
C ASP A 156 -10.06 25.08 0.40
N TYR A 157 -8.91 24.55 0.01
CA TYR A 157 -8.42 23.26 0.49
C TYR A 157 -7.24 23.37 1.48
N GLN A 158 -6.57 24.53 1.56
CA GLN A 158 -5.31 24.65 2.31
C GLN A 158 -5.49 24.29 3.79
N SER A 159 -6.61 24.73 4.37
CA SER A 159 -6.99 24.46 5.76
C SER A 159 -7.55 23.06 6.00
N LYS A 160 -7.79 22.28 4.95
CA LYS A 160 -8.41 20.95 5.03
C LYS A 160 -7.39 19.88 5.41
N ASP A 161 -7.87 18.87 6.11
CA ASP A 161 -7.07 17.72 6.52
C ASP A 161 -6.85 16.75 5.36
N MET A 162 -7.86 16.57 4.51
CA MET A 162 -7.80 15.73 3.30
C MET A 162 -8.31 16.48 2.07
N VAL A 163 -7.66 16.25 0.92
CA VAL A 163 -7.97 16.85 -0.37
C VAL A 163 -8.06 15.73 -1.41
N VAL A 164 -9.27 15.48 -1.91
CA VAL A 164 -9.55 14.48 -2.95
C VAL A 164 -9.66 15.21 -4.28
N TYR A 165 -8.83 14.85 -5.25
CA TYR A 165 -8.78 15.55 -6.54
C TYR A 165 -8.47 14.60 -7.71
N ASN A 166 -8.88 15.02 -8.90
CA ASN A 166 -8.58 14.31 -10.14
C ASN A 166 -7.18 14.70 -10.61
N ASN A 167 -6.26 13.74 -10.75
CA ASN A 167 -4.89 14.01 -11.17
C ASN A 167 -4.70 14.06 -12.70
N GLY A 168 -5.78 13.86 -13.47
CA GLY A 168 -5.76 13.91 -14.93
C GLY A 168 -5.14 12.67 -15.60
N GLN A 169 -4.65 11.69 -14.84
CA GLN A 169 -4.02 10.50 -15.39
C GLN A 169 -5.05 9.54 -16.00
N GLY A 170 -4.68 8.90 -17.11
CA GLY A 170 -5.48 7.83 -17.72
C GLY A 170 -5.48 6.56 -16.86
N GLY A 171 -6.38 5.63 -17.20
CA GLY A 171 -6.57 4.40 -16.41
C GLY A 171 -7.43 4.62 -15.16
N ALA A 172 -7.89 3.53 -14.56
CA ALA A 172 -8.67 3.56 -13.33
C ALA A 172 -7.74 3.29 -12.12
N GLY A 173 -8.03 3.93 -11.00
CA GLY A 173 -7.30 3.80 -9.74
C GLY A 173 -7.21 5.11 -8.98
N GLY A 174 -6.48 5.07 -7.89
CA GLY A 174 -6.16 6.21 -7.06
C GLY A 174 -4.78 6.07 -6.43
N GLN A 175 -4.44 7.07 -5.63
CA GLN A 175 -3.28 7.04 -4.77
C GLN A 175 -3.48 7.95 -3.56
N ALA A 176 -2.99 7.51 -2.40
CA ALA A 176 -3.02 8.31 -1.16
C ALA A 176 -1.65 8.42 -0.47
N GLU A 177 -1.52 9.46 0.35
CA GLU A 177 -0.49 9.55 1.38
C GLU A 177 -0.94 8.79 2.64
N PHE A 178 -0.01 8.16 3.38
CA PHE A 178 -0.31 7.62 4.72
C PHE A 178 -0.37 8.73 5.79
N PRO A 179 -1.02 8.48 6.95
CA PRO A 179 -0.92 9.35 8.11
C PRO A 179 0.52 9.64 8.53
N SER A 180 0.76 10.83 9.06
CA SER A 180 2.02 11.21 9.72
C SER A 180 1.75 12.24 10.82
N GLY A 181 2.53 12.20 11.91
CA GLY A 181 2.45 13.17 12.99
C GLY A 181 1.08 13.24 13.69
N GLY A 182 0.33 12.13 13.70
CA GLY A 182 -1.02 12.07 14.27
C GLY A 182 -2.12 12.69 13.40
N ARG A 183 -1.84 13.08 12.16
CA ARG A 183 -2.79 13.64 11.19
C ARG A 183 -3.01 12.68 10.02
N PRO A 184 -4.18 12.72 9.35
CA PRO A 184 -4.43 11.94 8.15
C PRO A 184 -3.46 12.29 7.01
N GLY A 185 -3.33 11.37 6.04
CA GLY A 185 -2.72 11.68 4.75
C GLY A 185 -3.50 12.78 4.04
N LYS A 186 -2.82 13.81 3.53
CA LYS A 186 -3.50 15.03 3.06
C LYS A 186 -3.99 14.89 1.63
N PHE A 187 -3.17 14.36 0.73
CA PHE A 187 -3.49 14.31 -0.69
C PHE A 187 -3.96 12.93 -1.11
N ILE A 188 -5.16 12.88 -1.71
CA ILE A 188 -5.77 11.71 -2.32
C ILE A 188 -6.02 12.02 -3.79
N GLN A 189 -5.30 11.33 -4.66
CA GLN A 189 -5.38 11.44 -6.10
C GLN A 189 -6.28 10.37 -6.67
N ILE A 190 -7.17 10.76 -7.58
CA ILE A 190 -8.00 9.83 -8.34
C ILE A 190 -7.66 9.98 -9.82
N ASN A 191 -7.39 8.86 -10.48
CA ASN A 191 -7.12 8.85 -11.91
C ASN A 191 -8.38 9.25 -12.69
N ALA A 192 -8.21 10.06 -13.75
CA ALA A 192 -9.32 10.56 -14.55
C ALA A 192 -10.16 9.42 -15.16
N GLY A 193 -9.53 8.30 -15.52
CA GLY A 193 -10.22 7.14 -16.09
C GLY A 193 -11.21 6.48 -15.12
N THR A 194 -10.99 6.59 -13.80
CA THR A 194 -11.90 6.08 -12.75
C THR A 194 -13.30 6.66 -12.90
N GLY A 195 -13.43 7.92 -13.33
CA GLY A 195 -14.72 8.59 -13.51
C GLY A 195 -15.63 7.97 -14.58
N SER A 196 -15.13 7.00 -15.36
CA SER A 196 -15.86 6.28 -16.41
C SER A 196 -15.76 4.75 -16.31
N PHE A 197 -14.96 4.22 -15.39
CA PHE A 197 -14.72 2.78 -15.24
C PHE A 197 -15.90 2.10 -14.54
N GLY A 198 -16.22 0.86 -14.92
CA GLY A 198 -17.38 0.11 -14.37
C GLY A 198 -18.71 0.31 -15.11
N GLY A 199 -18.75 1.14 -16.16
CA GLY A 199 -19.96 1.30 -16.99
C GLY A 199 -21.16 1.80 -16.18
N SER A 200 -22.24 1.01 -16.10
CA SER A 200 -23.41 1.37 -15.27
C SER A 200 -23.14 1.34 -13.76
N ASN A 201 -22.05 0.69 -13.32
CA ASN A 201 -21.63 0.58 -11.92
C ASN A 201 -20.67 1.71 -11.49
N VAL A 202 -20.42 2.69 -12.36
CA VAL A 202 -19.36 3.70 -12.17
C VAL A 202 -19.40 4.43 -10.83
N ASN A 203 -20.58 4.69 -10.26
CA ASN A 203 -20.65 5.37 -8.96
C ASN A 203 -20.15 4.47 -7.81
N ASN A 204 -20.51 3.19 -7.78
CA ASN A 204 -20.03 2.24 -6.77
C ASN A 204 -18.52 1.99 -6.93
N VAL A 205 -18.02 1.95 -8.17
CA VAL A 205 -16.57 1.88 -8.44
C VAL A 205 -15.86 3.12 -7.90
N ASN A 206 -16.39 4.32 -8.13
CA ASN A 206 -15.79 5.55 -7.61
C ASN A 206 -15.87 5.61 -6.08
N GLU A 207 -16.97 5.14 -5.49
CA GLU A 207 -17.09 4.95 -4.04
C GLU A 207 -16.02 4.00 -3.51
N HIS A 208 -15.84 2.84 -4.14
CA HIS A 208 -14.84 1.85 -3.76
C HIS A 208 -13.43 2.45 -3.80
N VAL A 209 -13.02 2.99 -4.96
CA VAL A 209 -11.67 3.53 -5.14
C VAL A 209 -11.42 4.69 -4.17
N ILE A 210 -12.34 5.65 -4.07
CA ILE A 210 -12.14 6.80 -3.18
C ILE A 210 -12.17 6.36 -1.70
N GLY A 211 -13.05 5.44 -1.33
CA GLY A 211 -13.13 4.88 0.02
C GLY A 211 -11.87 4.11 0.40
N HIS A 212 -11.31 3.36 -0.53
CA HIS A 212 -10.03 2.66 -0.41
C HIS A 212 -8.87 3.63 -0.18
N GLU A 213 -8.77 4.69 -0.98
CA GLU A 213 -7.72 5.71 -0.79
C GLU A 213 -7.85 6.47 0.54
N ILE A 214 -9.08 6.76 0.98
CA ILE A 214 -9.32 7.30 2.34
C ILE A 214 -8.82 6.29 3.38
N GLY A 215 -8.98 4.99 3.13
CA GLY A 215 -8.49 3.89 3.97
C GLY A 215 -6.99 3.97 4.20
N HIS A 216 -6.22 4.16 3.12
CA HIS A 216 -4.79 4.45 3.20
C HIS A 216 -4.50 5.73 3.96
N ALA A 217 -5.24 6.81 3.70
CA ALA A 217 -5.07 8.10 4.37
C ALA A 217 -5.43 8.09 5.87
N VAL A 218 -6.15 7.07 6.35
CA VAL A 218 -6.35 6.76 7.78
C VAL A 218 -5.45 5.65 8.31
N GLY A 219 -4.60 5.05 7.48
CA GLY A 219 -3.52 4.15 7.91
C GLY A 219 -3.72 2.66 7.63
N PHE A 220 -4.73 2.27 6.85
CA PHE A 220 -4.87 0.88 6.40
C PHE A 220 -3.90 0.52 5.29
N ARG A 221 -3.44 -0.73 5.30
CA ARG A 221 -2.78 -1.36 4.15
C ARG A 221 -3.75 -2.31 3.47
N HIS A 222 -3.32 -2.89 2.37
CA HIS A 222 -4.12 -3.93 1.75
C HIS A 222 -4.32 -5.15 2.64
N THR A 223 -5.48 -5.76 2.56
CA THR A 223 -5.74 -7.02 3.26
C THR A 223 -4.85 -8.15 2.72
N ASP A 224 -4.59 -8.17 1.42
CA ASP A 224 -3.75 -9.14 0.74
C ASP A 224 -2.31 -8.66 0.48
N TYR A 225 -1.82 -7.69 1.26
CA TYR A 225 -0.51 -7.06 1.11
C TYR A 225 0.68 -8.05 0.96
N ALA A 226 0.62 -9.25 1.55
CA ALA A 226 1.72 -10.23 1.47
C ALA A 226 1.76 -10.96 0.11
N ARG A 227 0.69 -10.88 -0.68
CA ARG A 227 0.62 -11.27 -2.09
C ARG A 227 -0.63 -10.64 -2.72
N ARG A 228 -0.46 -9.52 -3.41
CA ARG A 228 -1.55 -8.81 -4.08
C ARG A 228 -2.28 -9.64 -5.14
N ARG A 229 -3.56 -9.34 -5.36
CA ARG A 229 -4.45 -9.97 -6.35
C ARG A 229 -3.98 -9.79 -7.79
N CYS A 230 -3.46 -8.62 -8.12
CA CYS A 230 -3.22 -8.21 -9.51
C CYS A 230 -1.86 -8.62 -10.07
N ASP A 231 -0.79 -8.44 -9.31
CA ASP A 231 0.59 -8.66 -9.76
C ASP A 231 1.31 -9.73 -8.93
N GLY A 232 0.67 -10.23 -7.86
CA GLY A 232 1.29 -11.16 -6.92
C GLY A 232 2.46 -10.55 -6.14
N SER A 233 2.65 -9.23 -6.22
CA SER A 233 3.71 -8.55 -5.51
C SER A 233 3.42 -8.54 -4.01
N ASN A 234 4.48 -8.34 -3.24
CA ASN A 234 4.43 -8.31 -1.80
C ASN A 234 4.75 -6.88 -1.34
N GLU A 235 3.84 -6.25 -0.61
CA GLU A 235 3.93 -4.89 -0.11
C GLU A 235 4.70 -4.77 1.22
N GLY A 236 4.93 -5.90 1.90
CA GLY A 236 5.63 -5.93 3.19
C GLY A 236 5.69 -7.34 3.78
N THR A 237 6.70 -7.61 4.61
CA THR A 237 6.84 -8.95 5.21
C THR A 237 5.94 -9.09 6.43
N ALA A 238 5.24 -10.22 6.57
CA ALA A 238 4.46 -10.48 7.79
C ALA A 238 5.36 -10.54 9.03
N GLY A 239 5.14 -9.65 10.00
CA GLY A 239 6.01 -9.50 11.17
C GLY A 239 7.22 -8.59 10.96
N SER A 240 7.35 -7.93 9.80
CA SER A 240 8.13 -6.69 9.75
C SER A 240 7.43 -5.66 10.63
N ILE A 241 8.23 -4.83 11.29
CA ILE A 241 7.74 -3.73 12.12
C ILE A 241 6.74 -2.95 11.26
N GLY A 242 5.49 -2.83 11.75
CA GLY A 242 4.31 -2.15 11.19
C GLY A 242 3.64 -2.72 9.93
N ALA A 243 3.57 -4.04 9.90
CA ALA A 243 2.32 -4.72 9.61
C ALA A 243 1.73 -5.21 10.97
N VAL A 244 0.93 -4.37 11.66
CA VAL A 244 0.29 -4.71 12.96
C VAL A 244 -1.12 -5.25 12.76
N HIS A 245 -1.45 -6.39 13.37
CA HIS A 245 -2.81 -6.92 13.39
C HIS A 245 -3.79 -6.10 14.15
N ILE A 246 -4.98 -6.02 13.57
CA ILE A 246 -6.18 -5.56 14.23
C ILE A 246 -6.97 -6.76 14.76
N PRO A 247 -7.01 -6.99 16.09
CA PRO A 247 -7.81 -8.04 16.70
C PRO A 247 -9.25 -8.09 16.15
N GLY A 248 -9.74 -9.31 15.91
CA GLY A 248 -11.09 -9.55 15.39
C GLY A 248 -11.19 -9.66 13.86
N THR A 249 -10.07 -9.57 13.14
CA THR A 249 -10.01 -9.69 11.68
C THR A 249 -9.18 -10.92 11.22
N PRO A 250 -9.34 -11.42 9.97
CA PRO A 250 -8.71 -12.66 9.51
C PRO A 250 -7.19 -12.57 9.36
N THR A 251 -6.49 -13.67 9.66
CA THR A 251 -5.01 -13.74 9.53
C THR A 251 -4.50 -14.05 8.13
N ALA A 252 -5.40 -14.40 7.22
CA ALA A 252 -5.06 -14.63 5.83
C ALA A 252 -4.87 -13.31 5.11
N ASN A 253 -3.75 -13.20 4.39
CA ASN A 253 -3.25 -11.93 3.86
C ASN A 253 -2.53 -12.07 2.52
N ARG A 254 -2.81 -13.17 1.81
CA ARG A 254 -2.25 -13.46 0.49
C ARG A 254 -3.39 -13.81 -0.43
N TRP A 255 -3.41 -13.25 -1.63
CA TRP A 255 -4.37 -13.63 -2.65
C TRP A 255 -4.37 -15.15 -2.88
N GLY A 256 -5.57 -15.74 -2.84
CA GLY A 256 -5.80 -17.18 -2.93
C GLY A 256 -5.62 -17.97 -1.63
N GLN A 257 -5.30 -17.32 -0.50
CA GLN A 257 -5.25 -17.97 0.80
C GLN A 257 -6.67 -18.18 1.36
N SER A 258 -6.95 -19.38 1.87
CA SER A 258 -8.21 -19.66 2.55
C SER A 258 -8.39 -18.76 3.77
N GLY A 259 -9.57 -18.13 3.87
CA GLY A 259 -9.92 -17.21 4.95
C GLY A 259 -9.49 -15.75 4.71
N LEU A 260 -8.93 -15.42 3.53
CA LEU A 260 -8.71 -14.03 3.14
C LEU A 260 -10.07 -13.33 3.00
N ASP A 261 -10.18 -12.12 3.52
CA ASP A 261 -11.34 -11.27 3.28
C ASP A 261 -11.27 -10.62 1.89
N THR A 262 -11.76 -11.34 0.89
CA THR A 262 -11.78 -10.88 -0.50
C THR A 262 -12.79 -9.76 -0.76
N ASN A 263 -13.68 -9.49 0.21
CA ASN A 263 -14.69 -8.44 0.11
C ASN A 263 -14.27 -7.18 0.86
N SER A 264 -13.06 -7.15 1.45
CA SER A 264 -12.54 -5.95 2.08
C SER A 264 -12.48 -4.80 1.09
N LEU A 265 -12.86 -3.60 1.53
CA LEU A 265 -12.62 -2.36 0.80
C LEU A 265 -11.12 -2.15 0.54
N MET A 266 -10.27 -2.70 1.41
CA MET A 266 -8.81 -2.67 1.31
C MET A 266 -8.23 -3.90 0.58
N ILE A 267 -9.00 -4.67 -0.17
CA ILE A 267 -8.43 -5.68 -1.05
C ILE A 267 -7.64 -5.00 -2.18
N SER A 268 -6.45 -5.50 -2.52
CA SER A 268 -5.70 -4.91 -3.62
C SER A 268 -6.39 -5.19 -4.95
N CYS A 269 -6.43 -4.15 -5.78
CA CYS A 269 -6.93 -4.19 -7.15
C CYS A 269 -8.43 -4.51 -7.28
N PHE A 270 -9.02 -3.93 -8.32
CA PHE A 270 -10.46 -3.91 -8.56
C PHE A 270 -10.72 -4.16 -10.06
N ASP A 271 -11.91 -4.62 -10.41
CA ASP A 271 -12.30 -5.07 -11.74
C ASP A 271 -13.52 -4.34 -12.34
N GLY A 272 -14.13 -3.40 -11.60
CA GLY A 272 -15.23 -2.55 -12.04
C GLY A 272 -16.60 -3.02 -11.58
N SER A 273 -16.65 -4.13 -10.82
CA SER A 273 -17.88 -4.70 -10.26
C SER A 273 -18.06 -4.42 -8.76
N GLU A 274 -17.26 -3.51 -8.21
CA GLU A 274 -17.23 -3.19 -6.78
C GLU A 274 -18.53 -2.56 -6.32
N ASP A 275 -18.95 -2.87 -5.10
CA ASP A 275 -20.11 -2.29 -4.45
C ASP A 275 -19.79 -1.04 -3.61
N GLY A 276 -18.51 -0.82 -3.29
CA GLY A 276 -18.04 0.34 -2.52
C GLY A 276 -18.25 0.22 -1.01
N GLU A 277 -18.73 -0.92 -0.52
CA GLU A 277 -19.10 -1.11 0.88
C GLU A 277 -17.97 -1.75 1.69
N PHE A 278 -17.99 -1.49 3.00
CA PHE A 278 -17.08 -2.14 3.94
C PHE A 278 -17.48 -3.58 4.19
N SER A 279 -16.48 -4.47 4.27
CA SER A 279 -16.68 -5.79 4.84
C SER A 279 -16.89 -5.69 6.35
N ASN A 280 -17.40 -6.78 6.95
CA ASN A 280 -17.47 -6.88 8.42
C ASN A 280 -16.10 -6.71 9.07
N PHE A 281 -15.02 -7.11 8.41
CA PHE A 281 -13.68 -7.03 8.98
C PHE A 281 -13.06 -5.64 8.80
N ASP A 282 -13.45 -4.87 7.78
CA ASP A 282 -13.08 -3.46 7.70
C ASP A 282 -13.73 -2.64 8.82
N VAL A 283 -14.99 -2.96 9.16
CA VAL A 283 -15.70 -2.33 10.28
C VAL A 283 -14.98 -2.63 11.60
N VAL A 284 -14.68 -3.90 11.88
CA VAL A 284 -13.92 -4.31 13.07
C VAL A 284 -12.55 -3.63 13.09
N ALA A 285 -11.89 -3.53 11.94
CA ALA A 285 -10.61 -2.87 11.80
C ALA A 285 -10.69 -1.39 12.19
N LEU A 286 -11.68 -0.67 11.67
CA LEU A 286 -11.92 0.74 11.96
C LEU A 286 -12.25 1.00 13.42
N GLU A 287 -13.20 0.24 14.00
CA GLU A 287 -13.63 0.39 15.40
C GLU A 287 -12.51 0.08 16.40
N PHE A 288 -11.61 -0.84 16.06
CA PHE A 288 -10.47 -1.15 16.93
C PHE A 288 -9.41 -0.04 16.93
N LEU A 289 -9.18 0.62 15.79
CA LEU A 289 -8.16 1.66 15.67
C LEU A 289 -8.60 3.02 16.18
N TYR A 290 -9.90 3.30 16.13
CA TYR A 290 -10.43 4.66 16.25
C TYR A 290 -11.59 4.76 17.24
#